data_AF-A0A2S5VXG5-F1
#
_entry.id   AF-A0A2S5VXG5-F1
#
_cell.length_a   1.000
_cell.length_b   1.000
_cell.length_c   1.000
_cell.angle_alpha   90.00
_cell.angle_beta   90.00
_cell.angle_gamma   90.00
#
_symmetry.space_group_name_H-M   'P 1'
#
loop_
_entity.id
_entity.type
_entity.pdbx_description
1 polymer ?
#
loop_
_entity_poly.entity_id
_entity_poly.type
_entity_poly.pdbx_seq_one_letter_code
_entity_poly.pdbx_strand_id
1 'polypeptide(L)'
;MRRKRSVAVLLSVVTALAGGVVVVGEGDRMGWFDVGGYDCNGRAVSQAAYDERRPVSDLDEGTRAGFLEVMQGDHDVADLSAKAGWFVVAEAPTRVMIMRELDDPQDLENGEVLPDHEVLGIARAASSTSGWDRATSSPCPLRRDLGRLSPPTVTFGSVPDPDSMVLELQVWEHACNNGEDAAGRVEIVDLREFDDRVEVAIGVRPEFGHGFVTCQSNPATPFAVVLEAPLGTRRIIDVGLAKPRPFEIRSIG
;
A
#
# COMPACT_ATOMS: atom_id res chain seq x y z
N MET A 1 -52.99 -8.81 20.58
CA MET A 1 -53.01 -10.24 20.20
C MET A 1 -51.65 -10.60 19.60
N ARG A 2 -50.67 -11.04 20.41
CA ARG A 2 -50.15 -12.43 20.48
C ARG A 2 -50.00 -13.15 19.13
N ARG A 3 -48.74 -13.36 18.71
CA ARG A 3 -48.12 -14.69 18.58
C ARG A 3 -46.59 -14.54 18.43
N LYS A 4 -45.85 -14.77 19.52
CA LYS A 4 -44.41 -15.05 19.50
C LYS A 4 -44.24 -16.51 19.04
N ARG A 5 -43.43 -16.75 18.02
CA ARG A 5 -42.99 -18.11 17.63
C ARG A 5 -41.62 -18.34 18.28
N SER A 6 -41.57 -19.27 19.22
CA SER A 6 -40.35 -19.79 19.81
C SER A 6 -39.75 -20.84 18.87
N VAL A 7 -38.49 -20.66 18.48
CA VAL A 7 -37.70 -21.68 17.78
C VAL A 7 -36.85 -22.39 18.83
N ALA A 8 -37.06 -23.70 18.97
CA ALA A 8 -36.25 -24.57 19.81
C ALA A 8 -34.97 -24.94 19.05
N VAL A 9 -33.80 -24.67 19.63
CA VAL A 9 -32.51 -25.14 19.13
C VAL A 9 -32.18 -26.43 19.87
N LEU A 10 -32.07 -27.54 19.12
CA LEU A 10 -31.57 -28.82 19.62
C LEU A 10 -30.07 -28.70 19.95
N LEU A 11 -29.72 -28.98 21.20
CA LEU A 11 -28.34 -29.22 21.63
C LEU A 11 -27.93 -30.62 21.16
N SER A 12 -26.96 -30.73 20.26
CA SER A 12 -26.31 -31.99 19.92
C SER A 12 -24.98 -32.08 20.68
N VAL A 13 -24.92 -33.00 21.65
CA VAL A 13 -23.70 -33.36 22.37
C VAL A 13 -22.93 -34.37 21.52
N VAL A 14 -21.75 -34.00 21.03
CA VAL A 14 -20.81 -34.92 20.40
C VAL A 14 -19.66 -35.17 21.37
N THR A 15 -19.60 -36.40 21.86
CA THR A 15 -18.50 -36.97 22.66
C THR A 15 -17.29 -37.19 21.75
N ALA A 16 -16.17 -36.51 22.01
CA ALA A 16 -14.89 -36.76 21.33
C ALA A 16 -14.02 -37.70 22.18
N LEU A 17 -13.72 -38.88 21.61
CA LEU A 17 -12.75 -39.84 22.12
C LEU A 17 -11.32 -39.35 21.84
N ALA A 18 -10.44 -39.55 22.82
CA ALA A 18 -9.01 -39.27 22.73
C ALA A 18 -8.31 -40.13 21.67
N GLY A 19 -7.46 -39.50 20.85
CA GLY A 19 -6.56 -40.20 19.93
C GLY A 19 -5.82 -39.25 19.00
N GLY A 20 -4.56 -38.94 19.33
CA GLY A 20 -3.52 -38.48 18.40
C GLY A 20 -3.66 -37.08 17.81
N VAL A 21 -3.25 -36.05 18.57
CA VAL A 21 -2.88 -34.76 17.97
C VAL A 21 -1.53 -34.95 17.26
N VAL A 22 -1.55 -35.01 15.93
CA VAL A 22 -0.36 -34.71 15.14
C VAL A 22 -0.23 -33.20 15.15
N VAL A 23 0.68 -32.68 15.96
CA VAL A 23 1.14 -31.30 15.86
C VAL A 23 1.91 -31.23 14.55
N VAL A 24 1.27 -30.70 13.51
CA VAL A 24 1.98 -30.26 12.31
C VAL A 24 2.74 -29.01 12.73
N GLY A 25 4.06 -29.14 12.85
CA GLY A 25 4.94 -28.06 13.28
C GLY A 25 4.78 -26.82 12.41
N GLU A 26 4.94 -25.67 13.06
CA GLU A 26 5.30 -24.39 12.44
C GLU A 26 6.46 -24.59 11.46
N GLY A 27 6.11 -24.84 10.21
CA GLY A 27 6.98 -24.54 9.09
C GLY A 27 6.84 -23.06 8.82
N ASP A 28 7.92 -22.32 9.08
CA ASP A 28 8.18 -20.95 8.64
C ASP A 28 7.65 -20.72 7.20
N ARG A 29 6.43 -20.22 7.12
CA ARG A 29 5.94 -19.50 5.95
C ARG A 29 5.86 -18.05 6.36
N MET A 30 7.00 -17.38 6.22
CA MET A 30 7.17 -15.95 5.92
C MET A 30 5.82 -15.23 5.71
N GLY A 31 5.21 -14.80 6.83
CA GLY A 31 3.88 -14.20 6.88
C GLY A 31 3.91 -12.72 6.52
N TRP A 32 4.13 -12.43 5.24
CA TRP A 32 4.14 -11.06 4.69
C TRP A 32 2.82 -10.66 4.02
N PHE A 33 1.73 -11.40 4.26
CA PHE A 33 0.40 -11.06 3.74
C PHE A 33 -0.60 -11.00 4.88
N ASP A 34 -0.47 -9.99 5.73
CA ASP A 34 -1.62 -9.54 6.51
C ASP A 34 -2.44 -8.67 5.56
N VAL A 35 -3.52 -9.24 5.01
CA VAL A 35 -4.40 -8.54 4.06
C VAL A 35 -5.13 -7.45 4.85
N GLY A 36 -4.74 -6.19 4.66
CA GLY A 36 -5.32 -5.07 5.42
C GLY A 36 -4.30 -4.06 5.92
N GLY A 37 -3.41 -3.61 5.06
CA GLY A 37 -2.39 -2.62 5.38
C GLY A 37 -2.11 -1.69 4.21
N TYR A 38 -0.86 -1.25 4.16
CA TYR A 38 -0.34 -0.38 3.13
C TYR A 38 0.92 -0.98 2.51
N ASP A 39 1.26 -0.52 1.31
CA ASP A 39 2.49 -0.80 0.60
C ASP A 39 3.26 0.50 0.33
N CYS A 40 4.56 0.46 0.63
CA CYS A 40 5.51 1.53 0.37
C CYS A 40 6.64 1.01 -0.54
N ASN A 41 6.38 1.00 -1.85
CA ASN A 41 7.29 0.49 -2.89
C ASN A 41 7.68 -0.99 -2.64
N GLY A 42 6.71 -1.87 -2.48
CA GLY A 42 6.91 -3.30 -2.22
C GLY A 42 7.26 -3.63 -0.76
N ARG A 43 7.05 -2.67 0.16
CA ARG A 43 7.27 -2.85 1.60
C ARG A 43 5.93 -2.76 2.30
N ALA A 44 5.50 -3.90 2.84
CA ALA A 44 4.29 -3.98 3.65
C ALA A 44 4.43 -3.11 4.92
N VAL A 45 3.38 -2.34 5.19
CA VAL A 45 3.18 -1.54 6.39
C VAL A 45 1.83 -1.94 6.97
N SER A 46 1.82 -2.50 8.18
CA SER A 46 0.55 -2.89 8.79
C SER A 46 -0.31 -1.65 9.07
N GLN A 47 -1.63 -1.77 8.91
CA GLN A 47 -2.56 -0.70 9.26
C GLN A 47 -2.45 -0.33 10.74
N ALA A 48 -2.34 -1.32 11.62
CA ALA A 48 -2.20 -1.09 13.06
C ALA A 48 -0.98 -0.23 13.41
N ALA A 49 0.19 -0.50 12.82
CA ALA A 49 1.39 0.30 13.06
C ALA A 49 1.26 1.73 12.51
N TYR A 50 0.61 1.88 11.35
CA TYR A 50 0.35 3.19 10.74
C TYR A 50 -0.64 4.04 11.56
N ASP A 51 -1.65 3.40 12.15
CA ASP A 51 -2.66 4.05 12.99
C ASP A 51 -2.12 4.39 14.39
N GLU A 52 -1.35 3.48 15.00
CA GLU A 52 -0.76 3.67 16.33
C GLU A 52 0.31 4.77 16.34
N ARG A 53 1.11 4.86 15.25
CA ARG A 53 2.24 5.80 15.11
C ARG A 53 3.16 5.80 16.32
N ARG A 54 3.53 4.62 16.83
CA ARG A 54 4.44 4.49 17.97
C ARG A 54 5.72 5.29 17.68
N PRO A 55 6.11 6.25 18.56
CA PRO A 55 7.22 7.13 18.27
C PRO A 55 8.55 6.39 18.30
N VAL A 56 9.53 6.90 17.54
CA VAL A 56 10.91 6.35 17.52
C VAL A 56 11.57 6.39 18.90
N SER A 57 11.12 7.26 19.81
CA SER A 57 11.59 7.32 21.20
C SER A 57 11.36 6.03 21.99
N ASP A 58 10.42 5.19 21.55
CA ASP A 58 10.05 3.95 22.24
C ASP A 58 10.92 2.76 21.82
N LEU A 59 11.78 2.93 20.81
CA LEU A 59 12.80 1.94 20.44
C LEU A 59 13.91 1.87 21.50
N ASP A 60 14.53 0.70 21.62
CA ASP A 60 15.68 0.53 22.51
C ASP A 60 16.84 1.47 22.11
N GLU A 61 17.67 1.82 23.10
CA GLU A 61 18.78 2.76 22.92
C GLU A 61 19.77 2.32 21.82
N GLY A 62 20.04 1.01 21.70
CA GLY A 62 20.95 0.48 20.69
C GLY A 62 20.41 0.61 19.27
N THR A 63 19.11 0.39 19.08
CA THR A 63 18.43 0.61 17.79
C THR A 63 18.39 2.09 17.42
N ARG A 64 18.06 2.98 18.37
CA ARG A 64 18.06 4.44 18.13
C ARG A 64 19.45 4.94 17.77
N ALA A 65 20.48 4.50 18.50
CA ALA A 65 21.87 4.82 18.18
C ALA A 65 22.27 4.28 16.79
N GLY A 66 21.80 3.09 16.42
CA GLY A 66 21.99 2.51 15.09
C GLY A 66 21.44 3.40 13.97
N PHE A 67 20.21 3.91 14.10
CA PHE A 67 19.67 4.87 13.14
C PHE A 67 20.51 6.15 13.08
N LEU A 68 20.88 6.73 14.22
CA LEU A 68 21.70 7.95 14.24
C LEU A 68 23.07 7.73 13.57
N GLU A 69 23.71 6.58 13.76
CA GLU A 69 25.00 6.25 13.12
C GLU A 69 24.85 6.02 11.61
N VAL A 70 23.91 5.15 11.20
CA VAL A 70 23.71 4.77 9.79
C VAL A 70 23.27 5.97 8.93
N MET A 71 22.63 6.96 9.56
CA MET A 71 22.10 8.14 8.89
C MET A 71 23.00 9.38 9.03
N GLN A 72 24.18 9.25 9.66
CA GLN A 72 25.18 10.33 9.67
C GLN A 72 25.58 10.70 8.24
N GLY A 73 25.42 11.99 7.90
CA GLY A 73 25.73 12.54 6.57
C GLY A 73 24.53 12.69 5.64
N ASP A 74 23.36 12.15 6.02
CA ASP A 74 22.09 12.43 5.34
C ASP A 74 21.44 13.67 5.97
N HIS A 75 21.47 14.79 5.25
CA HIS A 75 21.01 16.08 5.78
C HIS A 75 19.53 16.08 6.18
N ASP A 76 18.73 15.18 5.61
CA ASP A 76 17.27 15.10 5.84
C ASP A 76 16.85 14.12 6.95
N VAL A 77 17.79 13.31 7.46
CA VAL A 77 17.56 12.26 8.47
C VAL A 77 18.20 12.59 9.83
N ALA A 78 18.92 13.71 9.91
CA ALA A 78 19.60 14.13 11.14
C ALA A 78 18.63 14.41 12.31
N ASP A 79 17.34 14.61 12.04
CA ASP A 79 16.30 14.79 13.06
C ASP A 79 15.37 13.57 13.15
N LEU A 80 15.67 12.67 14.10
CA LEU A 80 14.79 11.57 14.52
C LEU A 80 13.89 11.96 15.71
N SER A 81 13.78 13.25 16.04
CA SER A 81 12.92 13.69 17.11
C SER A 81 11.45 13.50 16.77
N ALA A 82 10.59 13.47 17.80
CA ALA A 82 9.14 13.43 17.61
C ALA A 82 8.60 14.59 16.75
N LYS A 83 9.34 15.72 16.66
CA LYS A 83 8.95 16.86 15.81
C LYS A 83 9.12 16.57 14.32
N ALA A 84 10.06 15.69 13.95
CA ALA A 84 10.28 15.27 12.58
C ALA A 84 9.24 14.24 12.09
N GLY A 85 8.30 13.84 12.96
CA GLY A 85 7.15 13.01 12.57
C GLY A 85 7.46 11.53 12.34
N TRP A 86 8.64 11.05 12.70
CA TRP A 86 9.01 9.64 12.55
C TRP A 86 8.28 8.73 13.54
N PHE A 87 7.75 7.62 13.04
CA PHE A 87 7.12 6.56 13.82
C PHE A 87 7.55 5.18 13.32
N VAL A 88 7.45 4.17 14.20
CA VAL A 88 7.86 2.79 13.90
C VAL A 88 6.78 2.07 13.10
N VAL A 89 7.15 1.51 11.95
CA VAL A 89 6.24 0.72 11.10
C VAL A 89 6.57 -0.77 11.06
N ALA A 90 7.80 -1.15 11.42
CA ALA A 90 8.19 -2.54 11.63
C ALA A 90 9.36 -2.64 12.62
N GLU A 91 9.31 -3.60 13.53
CA GLU A 91 10.40 -3.89 14.47
C GLU A 91 10.59 -5.40 14.59
N ALA A 92 11.81 -5.85 14.29
CA ALA A 92 12.27 -7.22 14.46
C ALA A 92 13.72 -7.21 14.96
N PRO A 93 14.23 -8.31 15.56
CA PRO A 93 15.58 -8.35 16.12
C PRO A 93 16.70 -8.02 15.11
N THR A 94 16.46 -8.28 13.83
CA THR A 94 17.43 -8.10 12.75
C THR A 94 17.11 -6.92 11.83
N ARG A 95 15.94 -6.27 11.96
CA ARG A 95 15.51 -5.22 11.06
C ARG A 95 14.48 -4.31 11.72
N VAL A 96 14.66 -3.01 11.56
CA VAL A 96 13.72 -2.00 12.05
C VAL A 96 13.44 -1.02 10.93
N MET A 97 12.18 -0.63 10.76
CA MET A 97 11.75 0.37 9.79
C MET A 97 10.93 1.45 10.48
N ILE A 98 11.23 2.70 10.14
CA ILE A 98 10.51 3.88 10.57
C ILE A 98 9.98 4.60 9.33
N MET A 99 8.88 5.31 9.51
CA MET A 99 8.22 6.08 8.47
C MET A 99 7.88 7.47 8.99
N ARG A 100 7.88 8.46 8.11
CA ARG A 100 7.22 9.74 8.36
C ARG A 100 6.34 10.09 7.18
N GLU A 101 5.39 10.96 7.45
CA GLU A 101 4.64 11.64 6.40
C GLU A 101 5.41 12.88 5.97
N LEU A 102 5.30 13.22 4.69
CA LEU A 102 5.84 14.45 4.14
C LEU A 102 4.78 15.55 4.22
N ASP A 103 5.20 16.76 4.57
CA ASP A 103 4.30 17.92 4.61
C ASP A 103 3.79 18.26 3.20
N ASP A 104 4.68 18.16 2.21
CA ASP A 104 4.37 18.33 0.79
C ASP A 104 4.77 17.06 0.03
N PRO A 105 3.86 16.45 -0.77
CA PRO A 105 4.24 15.36 -1.66
C PRO A 105 5.35 15.77 -2.61
N GLN A 106 6.36 14.91 -2.77
CA GLN A 106 7.54 15.22 -3.59
C GLN A 106 7.25 14.94 -5.06
N ASP A 107 7.51 15.92 -5.93
CA ASP A 107 7.60 15.67 -7.37
C ASP A 107 9.01 15.22 -7.72
N LEU A 108 9.12 13.96 -8.15
CA LEU A 108 10.38 13.36 -8.58
C LEU A 108 10.60 13.50 -10.09
N GLU A 109 9.75 14.25 -10.79
CA GLU A 109 9.79 14.50 -12.25
C GLU A 109 9.83 13.23 -13.12
N ASN A 110 9.46 12.09 -12.54
CA ASN A 110 9.30 10.81 -13.23
C ASN A 110 7.82 10.54 -13.61
N GLY A 111 6.93 11.44 -13.18
CA GLY A 111 5.49 11.37 -13.31
C GLY A 111 4.86 10.18 -12.58
N GLU A 112 5.57 9.53 -11.68
CA GLU A 112 4.96 8.58 -10.77
C GLU A 112 4.00 9.30 -9.82
N VAL A 113 3.20 8.50 -9.12
CA VAL A 113 2.38 8.98 -8.02
C VAL A 113 3.30 9.65 -6.99
N LEU A 114 3.13 10.96 -6.78
CA LEU A 114 3.94 11.78 -5.86
C LEU A 114 4.08 11.11 -4.49
N PRO A 115 5.30 10.78 -4.03
CA PRO A 115 5.52 10.29 -2.69
C PRO A 115 5.02 11.25 -1.61
N ASP A 116 4.27 10.72 -0.66
CA ASP A 116 3.72 11.45 0.50
C ASP A 116 4.28 10.93 1.83
N HIS A 117 5.15 9.91 1.77
CA HIS A 117 5.85 9.34 2.91
C HIS A 117 7.32 9.12 2.59
N GLU A 118 8.11 9.02 3.65
CA GLU A 118 9.49 8.58 3.59
C GLU A 118 9.68 7.39 4.52
N VAL A 119 10.40 6.37 4.04
CA VAL A 119 10.74 5.19 4.84
C VAL A 119 12.24 5.06 5.00
N LEU A 120 12.66 4.79 6.23
CA LEU A 120 14.01 4.44 6.58
C LEU A 120 14.03 3.08 7.25
N GLY A 121 15.08 2.31 7.03
CA GLY A 121 15.25 1.07 7.74
C GLY A 121 16.72 0.69 7.88
N ILE A 122 16.99 0.06 9.00
CA ILE A 122 18.29 -0.50 9.34
C ILE A 122 18.16 -2.02 9.50
N ALA A 123 19.22 -2.73 9.18
CA ALA A 123 19.31 -4.17 9.39
C ALA A 123 20.62 -4.51 10.09
N ARG A 124 20.63 -5.64 10.82
CA ARG A 124 21.84 -6.11 11.50
C ARG A 124 22.91 -6.46 10.47
N ALA A 125 24.11 -5.94 10.67
CA ALA A 125 25.26 -6.18 9.83
C ALA A 125 26.49 -6.47 10.68
N ALA A 126 27.07 -7.66 10.52
CA ALA A 126 28.24 -8.09 11.30
C ALA A 126 29.49 -7.24 11.02
N SER A 127 29.55 -6.57 9.86
CA SER A 127 30.66 -5.70 9.44
C SER A 127 30.52 -4.24 9.89
N SER A 128 29.40 -3.86 10.52
CA SER A 128 29.17 -2.49 10.97
C SER A 128 29.70 -2.25 12.39
N THR A 129 30.21 -1.05 12.64
CA THR A 129 30.66 -0.58 13.96
C THR A 129 29.54 -0.51 15.00
N SER A 130 28.32 -0.15 14.60
CA SER A 130 27.10 -0.20 15.43
C SER A 130 26.43 -1.57 15.44
N GLY A 131 26.88 -2.49 14.60
CA GLY A 131 26.16 -3.73 14.29
C GLY A 131 24.89 -3.51 13.47
N TRP A 132 24.67 -2.30 12.93
CA TRP A 132 23.55 -1.91 12.08
C TRP A 132 24.05 -1.31 10.76
N ASP A 133 23.36 -1.59 9.66
CA ASP A 133 23.64 -0.98 8.36
C ASP A 133 22.32 -0.52 7.70
N ARG A 134 22.42 0.38 6.72
CA ARG A 134 21.28 0.90 5.98
C ARG A 134 20.65 -0.22 5.16
N ALA A 135 19.42 -0.57 5.50
CA ALA A 135 18.63 -1.51 4.72
C ALA A 135 17.78 -0.80 3.67
N THR A 136 17.25 0.38 3.99
CA THR A 136 16.42 1.16 3.07
C THR A 136 16.41 2.64 3.42
N SER A 137 16.26 3.47 2.41
CA SER A 137 16.04 4.91 2.51
C SER A 137 15.38 5.36 1.22
N SER A 138 14.08 5.64 1.24
CA SER A 138 13.37 6.07 0.03
C SER A 138 12.08 6.80 0.34
N PRO A 139 11.72 7.83 -0.43
CA PRO A 139 10.35 8.31 -0.48
C PRO A 139 9.44 7.24 -1.12
N CYS A 140 8.16 7.22 -0.75
CA CYS A 140 7.14 6.40 -1.40
C CYS A 140 5.76 7.05 -1.34
N PRO A 141 4.91 6.81 -2.35
CA PRO A 141 3.48 7.00 -2.18
C PRO A 141 2.96 5.83 -1.33
N LEU A 142 2.42 6.10 -0.15
CA LEU A 142 1.88 5.03 0.67
C LEU A 142 0.54 4.59 0.08
N ARG A 143 0.51 3.38 -0.48
CA ARG A 143 -0.66 2.82 -1.16
C ARG A 143 -1.37 1.81 -0.27
N ARG A 144 -2.67 1.61 -0.44
CA ARG A 144 -3.38 0.50 0.20
C ARG A 144 -2.87 -0.81 -0.37
N ASP A 145 -2.73 -1.81 0.49
CA ASP A 145 -2.53 -3.17 0.04
C ASP A 145 -3.83 -3.68 -0.64
N LEU A 146 -3.72 -4.01 -1.92
CA LEU A 146 -4.83 -4.52 -2.74
C LEU A 146 -4.82 -6.06 -2.82
N GLY A 147 -4.05 -6.72 -1.95
CA GLY A 147 -3.90 -8.16 -1.86
C GLY A 147 -3.17 -8.72 -3.08
N ARG A 148 -3.91 -9.44 -3.94
CA ARG A 148 -3.32 -10.07 -5.15
C ARG A 148 -3.14 -9.10 -6.32
N LEU A 149 -3.65 -7.87 -6.21
CA LEU A 149 -3.57 -6.85 -7.25
C LEU A 149 -2.38 -5.93 -6.97
N SER A 150 -1.63 -5.60 -8.01
CA SER A 150 -0.58 -4.60 -7.93
C SER A 150 -1.18 -3.21 -8.09
N PRO A 151 -0.73 -2.21 -7.30
CA PRO A 151 -1.19 -0.85 -7.47
C PRO A 151 -0.61 -0.23 -8.76
N PRO A 152 -1.44 0.31 -9.66
CA PRO A 152 -0.97 1.00 -10.85
C PRO A 152 -0.70 2.49 -10.58
N THR A 153 -0.12 3.15 -11.58
CA THR A 153 -0.22 4.61 -11.73
C THR A 153 -1.43 4.92 -12.63
N VAL A 154 -2.31 5.83 -12.19
CA VAL A 154 -3.56 6.18 -12.89
C VAL A 154 -3.59 7.68 -13.15
N THR A 155 -3.93 8.06 -14.38
CA THR A 155 -4.29 9.44 -14.75
C THR A 155 -5.51 9.41 -15.66
N PHE A 156 -6.12 10.56 -15.88
CA PHE A 156 -7.09 10.70 -16.95
C PHE A 156 -6.46 10.53 -18.33
N GLY A 157 -7.20 9.90 -19.25
CA GLY A 157 -6.85 9.84 -20.67
C GLY A 157 -7.23 11.08 -21.44
N SER A 158 -8.22 11.83 -20.95
CA SER A 158 -8.73 13.09 -21.49
C SER A 158 -9.29 13.92 -20.34
N VAL A 159 -9.49 15.24 -20.55
CA VAL A 159 -10.15 16.06 -19.52
C VAL A 159 -11.56 15.50 -19.29
N PRO A 160 -11.96 15.15 -18.05
CA PRO A 160 -13.27 14.58 -17.80
C PRO A 160 -14.41 15.50 -18.22
N ASP A 161 -15.36 14.97 -19.00
CA ASP A 161 -16.56 15.69 -19.40
C ASP A 161 -17.59 15.68 -18.25
N PRO A 162 -18.02 16.84 -17.72
CA PRO A 162 -19.02 16.90 -16.65
C PRO A 162 -20.37 16.30 -17.05
N ASP A 163 -20.73 16.28 -18.33
CA ASP A 163 -22.00 15.72 -18.78
C ASP A 163 -21.91 14.21 -19.06
N SER A 164 -20.70 13.65 -19.01
CA SER A 164 -20.43 12.23 -19.25
C SER A 164 -20.63 11.36 -18.01
N MET A 165 -21.13 10.15 -18.23
CA MET A 165 -21.16 9.07 -17.24
C MET A 165 -19.95 8.14 -17.36
N VAL A 166 -18.96 8.49 -18.19
CA VAL A 166 -17.77 7.67 -18.45
C VAL A 166 -16.53 8.47 -18.11
N LEU A 167 -15.70 7.92 -17.23
CA LEU A 167 -14.35 8.42 -16.95
C LEU A 167 -13.35 7.62 -17.78
N GLU A 168 -12.64 8.30 -18.67
CA GLU A 168 -11.55 7.73 -19.46
C GLU A 168 -10.24 7.86 -18.68
N LEU A 169 -9.65 6.71 -18.34
CA LEU A 169 -8.42 6.60 -17.58
C LEU A 169 -7.32 5.94 -18.41
N GLN A 170 -6.09 6.23 -18.04
CA GLN A 170 -4.89 5.56 -18.50
C GLN A 170 -4.21 4.93 -17.30
N VAL A 171 -3.98 3.62 -17.38
CA VAL A 171 -3.49 2.79 -16.27
C VAL A 171 -2.14 2.21 -16.65
N TRP A 172 -1.10 2.57 -15.90
CA TRP A 172 0.25 2.00 -16.04
C TRP A 172 0.48 0.97 -14.94
N GLU A 173 0.83 -0.24 -15.34
CA GLU A 173 1.29 -1.25 -14.41
C GLU A 173 2.80 -1.18 -14.22
N HIS A 174 3.24 -1.57 -13.03
CA HIS A 174 4.66 -1.57 -12.65
C HIS A 174 5.27 -2.98 -12.58
N ALA A 175 4.45 -4.01 -12.72
CA ALA A 175 4.92 -5.39 -12.77
C ALA A 175 5.64 -5.65 -14.10
N CYS A 176 6.69 -6.47 -14.07
CA CYS A 176 7.41 -6.86 -15.29
C CYS A 176 6.46 -7.64 -16.21
N ASN A 177 6.18 -7.08 -17.39
CA ASN A 177 5.19 -7.63 -18.32
C ASN A 177 5.66 -7.63 -19.79
N ASN A 178 6.96 -7.83 -20.04
CA ASN A 178 7.51 -7.88 -21.41
C ASN A 178 7.18 -6.66 -22.30
N GLY A 179 6.88 -5.51 -21.70
CA GLY A 179 6.48 -4.31 -22.44
C GLY A 179 5.06 -4.37 -23.01
N GLU A 180 4.21 -5.27 -22.52
CA GLU A 180 2.80 -5.34 -22.88
C GLU A 180 1.93 -4.53 -21.91
N ASP A 181 0.76 -4.08 -22.38
CA ASP A 181 -0.21 -3.39 -21.54
C ASP A 181 -0.93 -4.35 -20.57
N ALA A 182 -1.80 -3.80 -19.74
CA ALA A 182 -2.61 -4.50 -18.76
C ALA A 182 -4.04 -4.80 -19.25
N ALA A 183 -4.27 -4.87 -20.56
CA ALA A 183 -5.60 -5.12 -21.11
C ALA A 183 -6.23 -6.40 -20.52
N GLY A 184 -7.47 -6.28 -20.03
CA GLY A 184 -8.18 -7.40 -19.38
C GLY A 184 -7.68 -7.76 -17.97
N ARG A 185 -6.67 -7.06 -17.44
CA ARG A 185 -6.11 -7.27 -16.10
C ARG A 185 -6.36 -6.10 -15.14
N VAL A 186 -6.82 -4.96 -15.62
CA VAL A 186 -7.25 -3.82 -14.80
C VAL A 186 -8.59 -4.14 -14.11
N GLU A 187 -8.66 -3.92 -12.80
CA GLU A 187 -9.82 -4.18 -11.94
C GLU A 187 -10.17 -2.93 -11.11
N ILE A 188 -11.46 -2.59 -11.01
CA ILE A 188 -11.96 -1.61 -10.04
C ILE A 188 -12.08 -2.31 -8.69
N VAL A 189 -11.32 -1.83 -7.70
CA VAL A 189 -11.30 -2.39 -6.34
C VAL A 189 -12.34 -1.73 -5.45
N ASP A 190 -12.50 -0.42 -5.58
CA ASP A 190 -13.50 0.38 -4.85
C ASP A 190 -14.03 1.46 -5.79
N LEU A 191 -15.35 1.65 -5.79
CA LEU A 191 -16.03 2.72 -6.50
C LEU A 191 -17.20 3.18 -5.63
N ARG A 192 -17.12 4.42 -5.16
CA ARG A 192 -18.16 5.04 -4.34
C ARG A 192 -18.50 6.41 -4.88
N GLU A 193 -19.76 6.62 -5.21
CA GLU A 193 -20.28 7.87 -5.72
C GLU A 193 -21.00 8.65 -4.62
N PHE A 194 -20.65 9.92 -4.50
CA PHE A 194 -21.25 10.89 -3.58
C PHE A 194 -21.70 12.12 -4.38
N ASP A 195 -22.46 13.00 -3.74
CA ASP A 195 -22.96 14.23 -4.36
C ASP A 195 -21.82 15.19 -4.77
N ASP A 196 -20.68 15.17 -4.06
CA ASP A 196 -19.55 16.09 -4.28
C ASP A 196 -18.28 15.43 -4.84
N ARG A 197 -18.25 14.09 -4.90
CA ARG A 197 -17.06 13.34 -5.33
C ARG A 197 -17.36 11.92 -5.78
N VAL A 198 -16.42 11.34 -6.53
CA VAL A 198 -16.34 9.94 -6.89
C VAL A 198 -15.02 9.41 -6.34
N GLU A 199 -15.09 8.42 -5.46
CA GLU A 199 -13.93 7.74 -4.90
C GLU A 199 -13.65 6.47 -5.71
N VAL A 200 -12.41 6.33 -6.21
CA VAL A 200 -12.00 5.22 -7.09
C VAL A 200 -10.70 4.61 -6.60
N ALA A 201 -10.62 3.28 -6.50
CA ALA A 201 -9.38 2.53 -6.38
C ALA A 201 -9.28 1.52 -7.52
N ILE A 202 -8.13 1.50 -8.20
CA ILE A 202 -7.86 0.58 -9.31
C ILE A 202 -6.68 -0.31 -8.93
N GLY A 203 -6.77 -1.59 -9.26
CA GLY A 203 -5.69 -2.55 -9.15
C GLY A 203 -5.43 -3.21 -10.51
N VAL A 204 -4.22 -3.72 -10.71
CA VAL A 204 -3.87 -4.52 -11.87
C VAL A 204 -3.52 -5.91 -11.42
N ARG A 205 -4.18 -6.93 -12.00
CA ARG A 205 -3.78 -8.32 -11.78
C ARG A 205 -2.43 -8.55 -12.44
N PRO A 206 -1.37 -8.93 -11.72
CA PRO A 206 -0.06 -9.15 -12.32
C PRO A 206 -0.10 -10.36 -13.26
N GLU A 207 0.69 -10.29 -14.32
CA GLU A 207 0.85 -11.39 -15.25
C GLU A 207 1.86 -12.40 -14.72
N PHE A 208 1.36 -13.51 -14.15
CA PHE A 208 2.18 -14.63 -13.71
C PHE A 208 1.70 -15.89 -14.43
N GLY A 209 2.41 -16.32 -15.47
CA GLY A 209 2.00 -17.52 -16.20
C GLY A 209 2.84 -17.95 -17.40
N HIS A 210 3.64 -17.06 -17.99
CA HIS A 210 4.27 -17.31 -19.28
C HIS A 210 5.79 -17.15 -19.24
N GLY A 211 6.47 -18.07 -18.53
CA GLY A 211 7.93 -18.17 -18.57
C GLY A 211 8.67 -16.95 -18.02
N PHE A 212 9.87 -16.68 -18.56
CA PHE A 212 10.68 -15.53 -18.14
C PHE A 212 10.03 -14.24 -18.65
N VAL A 213 9.55 -13.40 -17.72
CA VAL A 213 9.10 -12.03 -18.01
C VAL A 213 10.27 -11.06 -17.88
N THR A 214 10.32 -10.07 -18.76
CA THR A 214 11.32 -9.00 -18.77
C THR A 214 10.71 -7.70 -18.23
N CYS A 215 11.54 -6.89 -17.58
CA CYS A 215 11.13 -5.65 -16.92
C CYS A 215 11.38 -4.44 -17.83
N GLN A 216 10.79 -4.46 -19.02
CA GLN A 216 10.72 -3.27 -19.86
C GLN A 216 9.61 -2.35 -19.35
N SER A 217 9.67 -1.07 -19.71
CA SER A 217 8.55 -0.14 -19.43
C SER A 217 7.32 -0.61 -20.20
N ASN A 218 6.17 -0.69 -19.52
CA ASN A 218 4.91 -1.11 -20.13
C ASN A 218 4.13 0.11 -20.63
N PRO A 219 3.45 0.01 -21.80
CA PRO A 219 2.56 1.05 -22.28
C PRO A 219 1.35 1.26 -21.36
N ALA A 220 0.73 2.43 -21.48
CA ALA A 220 -0.51 2.74 -20.78
C ALA A 220 -1.66 1.87 -21.29
N THR A 221 -2.53 1.43 -20.37
CA THR A 221 -3.76 0.71 -20.71
C THR A 221 -4.96 1.67 -20.63
N PRO A 222 -5.65 1.95 -21.75
CA PRO A 222 -6.91 2.67 -21.71
C PRO A 222 -7.95 1.89 -20.90
N PHE A 223 -8.61 2.56 -19.95
CA PHE A 223 -9.61 1.95 -19.10
C PHE A 223 -10.78 2.91 -18.88
N ALA A 224 -12.01 2.40 -18.92
CA ALA A 224 -13.21 3.20 -18.77
C ALA A 224 -13.95 2.81 -17.48
N VAL A 225 -14.24 3.80 -16.64
CA VAL A 225 -15.11 3.64 -15.47
C VAL A 225 -16.48 4.23 -15.79
N VAL A 226 -17.53 3.43 -15.68
CA VAL A 226 -18.92 3.87 -15.88
C VAL A 226 -19.52 4.27 -14.54
N LEU A 227 -20.05 5.49 -14.47
CA LEU A 227 -20.70 6.10 -13.31
C LEU A 227 -22.22 5.87 -13.35
N GLU A 228 -22.86 5.93 -12.20
CA GLU A 228 -24.33 5.86 -12.06
C GLU A 228 -25.03 7.15 -12.51
N ALA A 229 -24.33 8.29 -12.46
CA ALA A 229 -24.81 9.59 -12.91
C ALA A 229 -23.72 10.38 -13.64
N PRO A 230 -24.06 11.43 -14.43
CA PRO A 230 -23.08 12.31 -15.06
C PRO A 230 -22.13 12.94 -14.05
N LEU A 231 -20.83 13.06 -14.37
CA LEU A 231 -19.79 13.52 -13.43
C LEU A 231 -20.14 14.85 -12.75
N GLY A 232 -20.70 15.81 -13.48
CA GLY A 232 -21.05 17.13 -13.02
C GLY A 232 -19.83 17.86 -12.46
N THR A 233 -19.98 18.42 -11.25
CA THR A 233 -18.89 19.11 -10.53
C THR A 233 -18.17 18.21 -9.53
N ARG A 234 -18.41 16.90 -9.57
CA ARG A 234 -17.85 15.96 -8.59
C ARG A 234 -16.34 15.83 -8.82
N ARG A 235 -15.58 15.82 -7.73
CA ARG A 235 -14.14 15.54 -7.78
C ARG A 235 -13.89 14.05 -7.86
N ILE A 236 -12.88 13.62 -8.60
CA ILE A 236 -12.47 12.21 -8.63
C ILE A 236 -11.29 12.03 -7.69
N ILE A 237 -11.44 11.16 -6.69
CA ILE A 237 -10.47 10.94 -5.62
C ILE A 237 -9.91 9.53 -5.72
N ASP A 238 -8.58 9.41 -5.76
CA ASP A 238 -7.85 8.16 -5.63
C ASP A 238 -7.91 7.68 -4.18
N VAL A 239 -8.69 6.63 -3.93
CA VAL A 239 -8.75 5.95 -2.63
C VAL A 239 -7.94 4.66 -2.61
N GLY A 240 -7.06 4.45 -3.60
CA GLY A 240 -5.99 3.47 -3.59
C GLY A 240 -4.78 3.92 -2.76
N LEU A 241 -4.73 5.20 -2.38
CA LEU A 241 -3.70 5.78 -1.50
C LEU A 241 -4.12 5.71 -0.02
N ALA A 242 -3.14 5.68 0.87
CA ALA A 242 -3.37 5.78 2.31
C ALA A 242 -3.98 7.13 2.69
N LYS A 243 -3.50 8.21 2.05
CA LYS A 243 -4.11 9.53 2.07
C LYS A 243 -4.83 9.79 0.74
N PRO A 244 -6.17 9.70 0.71
CA PRO A 244 -6.91 9.96 -0.51
C PRO A 244 -6.67 11.36 -1.05
N ARG A 245 -6.45 11.46 -2.37
CA ARG A 245 -6.24 12.75 -3.06
C ARG A 245 -6.83 12.73 -4.46
N PRO A 246 -7.07 13.89 -5.08
CA PRO A 246 -7.61 13.94 -6.43
C PRO A 246 -6.72 13.20 -7.44
N PHE A 247 -7.31 12.57 -8.47
CA PHE A 247 -6.52 12.13 -9.61
C PHE A 247 -5.87 13.32 -10.30
N GLU A 248 -4.63 13.14 -10.73
CA GLU A 248 -3.93 14.13 -11.51
C GLU A 248 -4.37 14.07 -12.97
N ILE A 249 -4.48 15.25 -13.58
CA ILE A 249 -4.54 15.37 -15.04
C ILE A 249 -3.09 15.48 -15.49
N ARG A 250 -2.51 14.41 -16.04
CA ARG A 250 -1.24 14.57 -16.75
C ARG A 250 -1.49 15.40 -18.01
N SER A 251 -0.93 16.60 -18.04
CA SER A 251 -0.77 17.35 -19.29
C SER A 251 0.15 16.53 -20.19
N ILE A 252 -0.41 15.93 -21.24
CA ILE A 252 0.39 15.30 -22.28
C ILE A 252 1.07 16.45 -23.04
N GLY A 253 2.31 16.75 -22.65
CA GLY A 253 3.18 17.69 -23.37
C GLY A 253 3.75 17.09 -24.64
#